data_AF-A0A059WJT2-F1
#
_entry.id   AF-A0A059WJT2-F1
#
_cell.length_a   1.000
_cell.length_b   1.000
_cell.length_c   1.000
_cell.angle_alpha   90.00
_cell.angle_beta   90.00
_cell.angle_gamma   90.00
#
_symmetry.space_group_name_H-M   'P 1'
#
loop_
_entity.id
_entity.type
_entity.pdbx_description
1 polymer ?
#
loop_
_entity_poly.entity_id
_entity_poly.type
_entity_poly.pdbx_seq_one_letter_code
_entity_poly.pdbx_strand_id
1 'polypeptide(L)'
;YRRYGTGQELITLRERVWKYSPDIVMLAVTTNNDVIDNSRILKKTDKIPYFVYNDNRLTLDNSFRNSRGFIGGQSWMNRFGRWLRDHSRVVQAAVEGHRGFKIQLMSWRARRSQPSPVPKQPDATPDTKPSGETPLKGDPLRLAEELGTEHLVYLEPINAVWNDAWRVTEDLMLAMRDEVTGHGAKFVVVTLSNGPQVNPDPKLREEFKKSLGIKDLFYPDNRIKALCEREQIPVFTLAPELQDFAERNKISLHGFGSNIGNGHWNVAGNQVAGDLIAKKFCESGLLK
;
A
#
# COMPACT_ATOMS: atom_id res chain seq x y z
N TYR A 1 -2.02 0.01 15.29
CA TYR A 1 -0.98 -0.01 14.25
C TYR A 1 -1.11 1.24 13.40
N ARG A 2 -0.12 2.13 13.40
CA ARG A 2 -0.05 3.26 12.44
C ARG A 2 0.77 2.77 11.26
N ARG A 3 0.20 2.76 10.06
CA ARG A 3 0.97 2.58 8.82
C ARG A 3 1.77 3.86 8.59
N TYR A 4 3.01 3.73 8.12
CA TYR A 4 3.86 4.85 7.74
C TYR A 4 3.77 5.01 6.23
N GLY A 5 3.76 6.26 5.77
CA GLY A 5 4.05 6.63 4.38
C GLY A 5 5.45 7.23 4.27
N THR A 6 5.98 7.38 3.05
CA THR A 6 7.31 7.95 2.78
C THR A 6 7.58 9.31 3.43
N GLY A 7 6.57 10.18 3.57
CA GLY A 7 6.72 11.42 4.33
C GLY A 7 7.03 11.19 5.82
N GLN A 8 6.38 10.21 6.45
CA GLN A 8 6.65 9.86 7.84
C GLN A 8 7.99 9.13 8.00
N GLU A 9 8.42 8.40 6.98
CA GLU A 9 9.74 7.75 6.94
C GLU A 9 10.86 8.79 6.90
N LEU A 10 10.76 9.82 6.06
CA LEU A 10 11.71 10.94 6.04
C LEU A 10 11.77 11.69 7.38
N ILE A 11 10.62 11.92 8.02
CA ILE A 11 10.59 12.53 9.37
C ILE A 11 11.29 11.60 10.38
N THR A 12 11.08 10.29 10.28
CA THR A 12 11.71 9.31 11.17
C THR A 12 13.22 9.27 10.99
N LEU A 13 13.70 9.33 9.73
CA LEU A 13 15.11 9.46 9.40
C LEU A 13 15.74 10.64 10.14
N ARG A 14 15.17 11.84 9.92
CA ARG A 14 15.63 13.11 10.50
C ARG A 14 15.64 13.14 12.02
N GLU A 15 14.59 12.61 12.66
CA GLU A 15 14.37 12.78 14.09
C GLU A 15 14.95 11.64 14.95
N ARG A 16 15.15 10.45 14.37
CA ARG A 16 15.39 9.23 15.16
C ARG A 16 16.53 8.35 14.65
N VAL A 17 16.70 8.20 13.34
CA VAL A 17 17.64 7.21 12.79
C VAL A 17 19.09 7.56 13.12
N TRP A 18 19.45 8.85 13.13
CA TRP A 18 20.82 9.28 13.40
C TRP A 18 21.31 9.02 14.84
N LYS A 19 20.42 8.64 15.76
CA LYS A 19 20.80 8.21 17.12
C LYS A 19 21.48 6.84 17.12
N TYR A 20 21.37 6.09 16.03
CA TYR A 20 21.93 4.74 15.88
C TYR A 20 23.25 4.72 15.10
N SER A 21 23.70 5.86 14.56
CA SER A 21 24.90 5.97 13.71
C SER A 21 24.99 4.85 12.64
N PRO A 22 23.96 4.69 11.77
CA PRO A 22 23.91 3.56 10.86
C PRO A 22 24.93 3.71 9.72
N ASP A 23 25.58 2.60 9.34
CA ASP A 23 26.37 2.52 8.11
C ASP A 23 25.48 2.40 6.85
N ILE A 24 24.27 1.86 7.03
CA ILE A 24 23.29 1.63 5.96
C ILE A 24 21.89 2.02 6.44
N VAL A 25 21.17 2.76 5.62
CA VAL A 25 19.73 3.03 5.78
C VAL A 25 18.99 2.38 4.63
N MET A 26 18.09 1.45 4.97
CA MET A 26 17.21 0.76 4.02
C MET A 26 15.80 1.34 4.09
N LEU A 27 15.32 1.92 2.99
CA LEU A 27 13.95 2.37 2.81
C LEU A 27 13.10 1.24 2.24
N ALA A 28 12.08 0.80 2.97
CA ALA A 28 11.15 -0.23 2.53
C ALA A 28 9.85 0.41 2.02
N VAL A 29 9.64 0.40 0.70
CA VAL A 29 8.49 1.05 0.05
C VAL A 29 7.41 0.02 -0.26
N THR A 30 6.24 0.18 0.35
CA THR A 30 5.01 -0.49 -0.06
C THR A 30 4.22 0.43 -0.99
N THR A 31 4.30 0.13 -2.29
CA THR A 31 3.73 0.97 -3.35
C THR A 31 2.24 1.26 -3.16
N ASN A 32 1.48 0.33 -2.58
CA ASN A 32 0.04 0.47 -2.37
C ASN A 32 -0.37 1.50 -1.31
N ASN A 33 0.51 1.92 -0.39
CA ASN A 33 0.22 2.99 0.57
C ASN A 33 1.12 4.19 0.42
N ASP A 34 2.41 4.02 0.13
CA ASP A 34 3.37 5.11 0.28
C ASP A 34 3.13 6.25 -0.72
N VAL A 35 2.65 5.93 -1.92
CA VAL A 35 2.28 6.94 -2.93
C VAL A 35 1.01 7.68 -2.52
N ILE A 36 0.00 6.94 -2.08
CA ILE A 36 -1.32 7.49 -1.73
C ILE A 36 -1.23 8.35 -0.47
N ASP A 37 -0.38 7.98 0.48
CA ASP A 37 -0.16 8.68 1.73
C ASP A 37 0.44 10.09 1.52
N ASN A 38 1.00 10.36 0.34
CA ASN A 38 1.51 11.68 -0.05
C ASN A 38 0.43 12.62 -0.63
N SER A 39 -0.83 12.18 -0.76
CA SER A 39 -1.93 13.02 -1.22
C SER A 39 -3.10 13.03 -0.24
N ARG A 40 -3.48 14.22 0.23
CA ARG A 40 -4.69 14.41 1.05
C ARG A 40 -5.95 13.93 0.33
N ILE A 41 -6.02 14.20 -0.97
CA ILE A 41 -7.18 13.87 -1.82
C ILE A 41 -7.30 12.35 -1.97
N LEU A 42 -6.20 11.64 -2.21
CA LEU A 42 -6.22 10.18 -2.37
C LEU A 42 -6.41 9.48 -1.02
N LYS A 43 -5.68 9.89 0.02
CA LYS A 43 -5.73 9.25 1.34
C LYS A 43 -7.00 9.56 2.14
N LYS A 44 -7.64 10.71 1.86
CA LYS A 44 -8.85 11.20 2.55
C LYS A 44 -8.68 11.28 4.08
N THR A 45 -7.55 11.83 4.56
CA THR A 45 -7.28 12.01 6.00
C THR A 45 -6.51 13.29 6.30
N ASP A 46 -6.80 13.92 7.43
CA ASP A 46 -6.07 15.09 7.96
C ASP A 46 -5.34 14.76 9.27
N LYS A 47 -4.89 13.52 9.41
CA LYS A 47 -4.30 12.97 10.65
C LYS A 47 -2.83 12.58 10.53
N ILE A 48 -2.22 12.82 9.37
CA ILE A 48 -0.81 12.52 9.08
C ILE A 48 -0.11 13.78 8.54
N PRO A 49 1.21 13.89 8.66
CA PRO A 49 1.98 14.93 7.99
C PRO A 49 1.91 14.76 6.46
N TYR A 50 1.91 15.88 5.75
CA TYR A 50 2.01 15.91 4.29
C TYR A 50 3.20 16.75 3.85
N PHE A 51 3.75 16.44 2.68
CA PHE A 51 4.73 17.30 2.02
C PHE A 51 4.07 17.94 0.81
N VAL A 52 4.21 19.25 0.69
CA VAL A 52 3.57 20.06 -0.36
C VAL A 52 4.61 20.98 -1.00
N TYR A 53 4.44 21.27 -2.28
CA TYR A 53 5.28 22.24 -2.96
C TYR A 53 4.84 23.66 -2.61
N ASN A 54 5.77 24.42 -2.06
CA ASN A 54 5.68 25.87 -1.89
C ASN A 54 6.89 26.48 -2.61
N ASP A 55 6.64 27.36 -3.59
CA ASP A 55 7.70 27.98 -4.42
C ASP A 55 8.70 26.97 -5.01
N ASN A 56 8.17 25.91 -5.65
CA ASN A 56 8.94 24.79 -6.21
C ASN A 56 9.83 24.03 -5.22
N ARG A 57 9.67 24.24 -3.91
CA ARG A 57 10.36 23.48 -2.87
C ARG A 57 9.40 22.59 -2.12
N LEU A 58 9.79 21.35 -1.92
CA LEU A 58 9.02 20.40 -1.12
C LEU A 58 9.16 20.77 0.36
N THR A 59 8.04 21.10 1.00
CA THR A 59 8.01 21.56 2.40
C THR A 59 7.03 20.75 3.24
N LEU A 60 7.36 20.54 4.51
CA LEU A 60 6.52 19.81 5.45
C LEU A 60 5.32 20.67 5.87
N ASP A 61 4.12 20.21 5.51
CA ASP A 61 2.85 20.75 5.98
C ASP A 61 2.38 20.01 7.24
N ASN A 62 2.60 20.66 8.39
CA ASN A 62 2.18 20.19 9.71
C ASN A 62 0.76 20.63 10.12
N SER A 63 -0.05 21.19 9.20
CA SER A 63 -1.41 21.66 9.50
C SER A 63 -2.32 20.59 10.13
N PHE A 64 -2.03 19.30 9.90
CA PHE A 64 -2.73 18.18 10.55
C PHE A 64 -2.73 18.28 12.08
N ARG A 65 -1.70 18.92 12.68
CA ARG A 65 -1.61 19.13 14.14
C ARG A 65 -2.77 19.98 14.68
N ASN A 66 -3.35 20.83 13.83
CA ASN A 66 -4.47 21.70 14.16
C ASN A 66 -5.82 21.11 13.74
N SER A 67 -5.86 19.93 13.12
CA SER A 67 -7.11 19.32 12.66
C SER A 67 -7.93 18.82 13.84
N ARG A 68 -9.26 19.04 13.80
CA ARG A 68 -10.19 18.56 14.84
C ARG A 68 -10.08 17.05 15.05
N GLY A 69 -9.86 16.30 13.97
CA GLY A 69 -9.68 14.86 14.01
C GLY A 69 -8.41 14.41 14.73
N PHE A 70 -7.30 15.16 14.59
CA PHE A 70 -6.05 14.89 15.29
C PHE A 70 -6.12 15.31 16.77
N ILE A 71 -6.57 16.54 17.04
CA ILE A 71 -6.73 17.08 18.40
C ILE A 71 -7.68 16.21 19.22
N GLY A 72 -8.85 15.88 18.67
CA GLY A 72 -9.81 14.98 19.29
C GLY A 72 -9.19 13.60 19.59
N GLY A 73 -8.39 13.08 18.67
CA GLY A 73 -7.63 11.84 18.86
C GLY A 73 -6.62 11.88 20.01
N GLN A 74 -6.10 13.07 20.37
CA GLN A 74 -5.18 13.30 21.49
C GLN A 74 -5.88 13.69 22.80
N SER A 75 -7.18 13.96 22.77
CA SER A 75 -7.97 14.28 23.97
C SER A 75 -7.78 13.23 25.07
N TRP A 76 -7.80 13.70 26.32
CA TRP A 76 -7.64 12.87 27.51
C TRP A 76 -8.68 11.74 27.56
N MET A 77 -9.92 12.00 27.13
CA MET A 77 -10.99 10.99 27.09
C MET A 77 -10.66 9.86 26.12
N ASN A 78 -10.10 10.20 24.94
CA ASN A 78 -9.68 9.21 23.95
C ASN A 78 -8.42 8.46 24.38
N ARG A 79 -7.49 9.12 25.09
CA ARG A 79 -6.32 8.46 25.69
C ARG A 79 -6.73 7.50 26.80
N PHE A 80 -7.63 7.91 27.69
CA PHE A 80 -8.17 7.08 28.76
C PHE A 80 -8.98 5.90 28.20
N GLY A 81 -9.82 6.13 27.19
CA GLY A 81 -10.55 5.05 26.52
C GLY A 81 -9.62 4.02 25.86
N ARG A 82 -8.55 4.46 25.19
CA ARG A 82 -7.51 3.56 24.66
C ARG A 82 -6.78 2.82 25.78
N TRP A 83 -6.38 3.51 26.84
CA TRP A 83 -5.73 2.91 28.00
C TRP A 83 -6.62 1.83 28.64
N LEU A 84 -7.89 2.13 28.91
CA LEU A 84 -8.87 1.20 29.45
C LEU A 84 -9.04 -0.02 28.56
N ARG A 85 -9.20 0.19 27.25
CA ARG A 85 -9.27 -0.90 26.29
C ARG A 85 -7.99 -1.74 26.33
N ASP A 86 -6.82 -1.13 26.33
CA ASP A 86 -5.55 -1.86 26.24
C ASP A 86 -5.20 -2.59 27.57
N HIS A 87 -5.78 -2.18 28.70
CA HIS A 87 -5.54 -2.77 30.04
C HIS A 87 -6.69 -3.61 30.59
N SER A 88 -7.86 -3.64 29.93
CA SER A 88 -9.00 -4.45 30.35
C SER A 88 -9.34 -5.53 29.33
N ARG A 89 -9.08 -6.79 29.69
CA ARG A 89 -9.46 -7.97 28.89
C ARG A 89 -10.98 -8.09 28.74
N VAL A 90 -11.76 -7.60 29.70
CA VAL A 90 -13.22 -7.58 29.63
C VAL A 90 -13.70 -6.58 28.57
N VAL A 91 -13.10 -5.40 28.51
CA VAL A 91 -13.41 -4.40 27.47
C VAL A 91 -12.98 -4.90 26.09
N GLN A 92 -11.80 -5.52 25.97
CA GLN A 92 -11.36 -6.15 24.72
C GLN A 92 -12.32 -7.25 24.27
N ALA A 93 -12.73 -8.14 25.18
CA ALA A 93 -13.68 -9.20 24.88
C ALA A 93 -15.06 -8.66 24.49
N ALA A 94 -15.53 -7.59 25.13
CA ALA A 94 -16.80 -6.94 24.77
C ALA A 94 -16.73 -6.26 23.38
N VAL A 95 -15.61 -5.58 23.08
CA VAL A 95 -15.39 -4.94 21.77
C VAL A 95 -15.28 -5.99 20.66
N GLU A 96 -14.48 -7.04 20.87
CA GLU A 96 -14.34 -8.13 19.90
C GLU A 96 -15.62 -8.96 19.79
N GLY A 97 -16.34 -9.18 20.88
CA GLY A 97 -17.65 -9.84 20.89
C GLY A 97 -18.70 -9.04 20.13
N HIS A 98 -18.75 -7.72 20.32
CA HIS A 98 -19.63 -6.83 19.56
C HIS A 98 -19.26 -6.83 18.06
N ARG A 99 -17.97 -6.82 17.74
CA ARG A 99 -17.48 -6.91 16.37
C ARG A 99 -17.85 -8.25 15.71
N GLY A 100 -17.65 -9.36 16.41
CA GLY A 100 -18.03 -10.70 15.99
C GLY A 100 -19.54 -10.82 15.76
N PHE A 101 -20.34 -10.30 16.70
CA PHE A 101 -21.80 -10.26 16.54
C PHE A 101 -22.23 -9.45 15.31
N LYS A 102 -21.61 -8.29 15.06
CA LYS A 102 -21.91 -7.46 13.88
C LYS A 102 -21.56 -8.19 12.58
N ILE A 103 -20.44 -8.91 12.54
CA ILE A 103 -20.04 -9.77 11.41
C ILE A 103 -21.04 -10.91 11.22
N GLN A 104 -21.47 -11.56 12.31
CA GLN A 104 -22.47 -12.63 12.28
C GLN A 104 -23.82 -12.12 11.74
N LEU A 105 -24.21 -10.91 12.14
CA LEU A 105 -25.45 -10.27 11.69
C LEU A 105 -25.38 -9.87 10.22
N MET A 106 -24.25 -9.32 9.77
CA MET A 106 -24.02 -8.99 8.35
C MET A 106 -24.01 -10.25 7.48
N SER A 107 -23.32 -11.31 7.91
CA SER A 107 -23.30 -12.59 7.19
C SER A 107 -24.66 -13.28 7.19
N TRP A 108 -25.44 -13.18 8.27
CA TRP A 108 -26.82 -13.65 8.32
C TRP A 108 -27.74 -12.86 7.38
N ARG A 109 -27.64 -11.53 7.35
CA ARG A 109 -28.39 -10.68 6.41
C ARG A 109 -28.03 -11.00 4.97
N ALA A 110 -26.74 -11.15 4.66
CA ALA A 110 -26.28 -11.52 3.31
C ALA A 110 -26.81 -12.89 2.86
N ARG A 111 -26.86 -13.88 3.76
CA ARG A 111 -27.48 -15.20 3.47
C ARG A 111 -28.98 -15.11 3.23
N ARG A 112 -29.67 -14.19 3.90
CA ARG A 112 -31.12 -13.99 3.78
C ARG A 112 -31.52 -13.14 2.57
N SER A 113 -30.58 -12.38 2.02
CA SER A 113 -30.73 -11.56 0.82
C SER A 113 -30.23 -12.23 -0.47
N GLN A 114 -29.80 -13.50 -0.42
CA GLN A 114 -29.55 -14.31 -1.62
C GLN A 114 -30.90 -14.52 -2.36
N PRO A 115 -31.06 -14.06 -3.61
CA PRO A 115 -32.21 -14.44 -4.42
C PRO A 115 -32.17 -15.95 -4.69
N SER A 116 -33.32 -16.61 -4.71
CA SER A 116 -33.47 -18.00 -5.14
C SER A 116 -32.80 -18.26 -6.51
N PRO A 117 -32.41 -19.50 -6.84
CA PRO A 117 -31.82 -19.81 -8.13
C PRO A 117 -32.79 -19.40 -9.24
N VAL A 118 -32.34 -18.54 -10.16
CA VAL A 118 -33.11 -18.06 -11.30
C VAL A 118 -33.53 -19.26 -12.16
N PRO A 119 -34.82 -19.41 -12.56
CA PRO A 119 -35.22 -20.42 -13.52
C PRO A 119 -34.61 -20.07 -14.89
N LYS A 120 -34.10 -21.08 -15.61
CA LYS A 120 -33.62 -20.94 -17.00
C LYS A 120 -34.67 -20.21 -17.85
N GLN A 121 -34.34 -19.04 -18.37
CA GLN A 121 -35.13 -18.35 -19.40
C GLN A 121 -34.78 -18.94 -20.78
N PRO A 122 -35.78 -19.13 -21.67
CA PRO A 122 -35.56 -19.66 -23.00
C PRO A 122 -35.01 -18.60 -23.96
N ASP A 123 -34.32 -19.09 -24.98
CA ASP A 123 -33.55 -18.37 -25.99
C ASP A 123 -34.22 -17.10 -26.52
N ALA A 124 -33.49 -15.99 -26.45
CA ALA A 124 -33.74 -14.79 -27.25
C ALA A 124 -32.59 -14.63 -28.25
N THR A 125 -32.99 -14.48 -29.51
CA THR A 125 -32.18 -14.39 -30.73
C THR A 125 -31.21 -13.19 -30.75
N PRO A 126 -30.17 -13.25 -31.60
CA PRO A 126 -29.02 -12.36 -31.53
C PRO A 126 -29.19 -11.18 -32.46
N ASP A 127 -29.19 -9.94 -31.94
CA ASP A 127 -28.82 -8.76 -32.73
C ASP A 127 -28.65 -7.53 -31.85
N THR A 128 -27.47 -7.37 -31.25
CA THR A 128 -26.83 -6.06 -31.11
C THR A 128 -25.34 -6.24 -30.80
N LYS A 129 -24.48 -5.86 -31.74
CA LYS A 129 -23.03 -5.78 -31.52
C LYS A 129 -22.73 -4.75 -30.41
N PRO A 130 -21.89 -5.05 -29.41
CA PRO A 130 -21.27 -4.02 -28.60
C PRO A 130 -20.16 -3.37 -29.43
N SER A 131 -20.31 -2.09 -29.70
CA SER A 131 -19.24 -1.19 -30.14
C SER A 131 -18.06 -1.30 -29.17
N GLY A 132 -16.91 -1.70 -29.70
CA GLY A 132 -15.65 -1.68 -28.96
C GLY A 132 -15.22 -0.24 -28.73
N GLU A 133 -15.42 0.26 -27.53
CA GLU A 133 -14.72 1.43 -27.02
C GLU A 133 -14.10 1.09 -25.67
N THR A 134 -12.77 1.16 -25.62
CA THR A 134 -11.92 0.96 -24.46
C THR A 134 -12.26 2.00 -23.37
N PRO A 135 -12.59 1.61 -22.13
CA PRO A 135 -12.92 2.56 -21.07
C PRO A 135 -11.64 3.13 -20.44
N LEU A 136 -10.87 3.92 -21.19
CA LEU A 136 -9.67 4.61 -20.69
C LEU A 136 -9.82 6.14 -20.67
N LYS A 137 -11.06 6.64 -20.67
CA LYS A 137 -11.40 8.07 -20.46
C LYS A 137 -12.59 8.26 -19.52
N GLY A 138 -12.58 7.58 -18.37
CA GLY A 138 -13.57 7.77 -17.30
C GLY A 138 -13.11 8.82 -16.27
N ASP A 139 -14.06 9.45 -15.58
CA ASP A 139 -13.82 10.29 -14.41
C ASP A 139 -12.95 9.52 -13.38
N PRO A 140 -11.76 10.02 -13.00
CA PRO A 140 -10.87 9.35 -12.06
C PRO A 140 -11.49 9.06 -10.69
N LEU A 141 -12.47 9.87 -10.25
CA LEU A 141 -13.20 9.62 -9.00
C LEU A 141 -14.07 8.37 -9.12
N ARG A 142 -14.71 8.19 -10.27
CA ARG A 142 -15.54 7.04 -10.57
C ARG A 142 -14.70 5.76 -10.72
N LEU A 143 -13.53 5.85 -11.35
CA LEU A 143 -12.58 4.74 -11.43
C LEU A 143 -12.08 4.30 -10.05
N ALA A 144 -11.84 5.26 -9.14
CA ALA A 144 -11.44 4.99 -7.76
C ALA A 144 -12.56 4.38 -6.90
N GLU A 145 -13.82 4.72 -7.16
CA GLU A 145 -14.99 4.13 -6.50
C GLU A 145 -15.26 2.70 -6.98
N GLU A 146 -15.06 2.43 -8.28
CA GLU A 146 -15.30 1.11 -8.87
C GLU A 146 -14.15 0.12 -8.59
N LEU A 147 -12.90 0.60 -8.57
CA LEU A 147 -11.71 -0.26 -8.50
C LEU A 147 -10.92 -0.16 -7.20
N GLY A 148 -11.25 0.75 -6.28
CA GLY A 148 -10.45 1.03 -5.09
C GLY A 148 -9.24 1.93 -5.41
N THR A 149 -9.06 2.99 -4.61
CA THR A 149 -8.01 4.01 -4.86
C THR A 149 -6.61 3.40 -4.84
N GLU A 150 -6.41 2.40 -4.01
CA GLU A 150 -5.16 1.66 -3.85
C GLU A 150 -4.75 0.89 -5.11
N HIS A 151 -5.71 0.38 -5.87
CA HIS A 151 -5.44 -0.39 -7.09
C HIS A 151 -5.06 0.50 -8.29
N LEU A 152 -5.29 1.80 -8.21
CA LEU A 152 -4.88 2.73 -9.28
C LEU A 152 -3.36 2.97 -9.31
N VAL A 153 -2.61 2.53 -8.29
CA VAL A 153 -1.14 2.63 -8.29
C VAL A 153 -0.47 1.78 -9.38
N TYR A 154 -1.19 0.79 -9.93
CA TYR A 154 -0.71 -0.05 -11.03
C TYR A 154 -0.80 0.63 -12.40
N LEU A 155 -1.44 1.80 -12.48
CA LEU A 155 -1.57 2.58 -13.70
C LEU A 155 -0.52 3.69 -13.72
N GLU A 156 -0.11 4.08 -14.93
CA GLU A 156 0.53 5.38 -15.11
C GLU A 156 -0.38 6.50 -14.57
N PRO A 157 0.18 7.60 -14.02
CA PRO A 157 -0.60 8.67 -13.43
C PRO A 157 -1.73 9.18 -14.34
N ILE A 158 -2.97 8.84 -13.97
CA ILE A 158 -4.16 9.13 -14.80
C ILE A 158 -4.64 10.59 -14.72
N ASN A 159 -4.12 11.37 -13.76
CA ASN A 159 -4.48 12.76 -13.54
C ASN A 159 -3.39 13.53 -12.77
N ALA A 160 -3.58 14.84 -12.58
CA ALA A 160 -2.65 15.69 -11.84
C ALA A 160 -2.44 15.24 -10.39
N VAL A 161 -3.47 14.73 -9.72
CA VAL A 161 -3.38 14.28 -8.31
C VAL A 161 -2.44 13.07 -8.17
N TRP A 162 -2.54 12.10 -9.08
CA TRP A 162 -1.63 10.95 -9.11
C TRP A 162 -0.22 11.35 -9.53
N ASN A 163 -0.08 12.29 -10.47
CA ASN A 163 1.21 12.82 -10.87
C ASN A 163 1.91 13.49 -9.69
N ASP A 164 1.19 14.35 -8.95
CA ASP A 164 1.73 15.03 -7.77
C ASP A 164 2.07 14.04 -6.65
N ALA A 165 1.23 13.04 -6.40
CA ALA A 165 1.49 12.01 -5.40
C ALA A 165 2.79 11.23 -5.71
N TRP A 166 2.98 10.83 -6.97
CA TRP A 166 4.22 10.20 -7.42
C TRP A 166 5.41 11.15 -7.31
N ARG A 167 5.28 12.40 -7.78
CA ARG A 167 6.34 13.41 -7.72
C ARG A 167 6.82 13.65 -6.29
N VAL A 168 5.89 13.81 -5.35
CA VAL A 168 6.21 13.94 -3.91
C VAL A 168 6.91 12.69 -3.40
N THR A 169 6.45 11.49 -3.77
CA THR A 169 7.09 10.23 -3.35
C THR A 169 8.54 10.15 -3.82
N GLU A 170 8.78 10.44 -5.09
CA GLU A 170 10.13 10.41 -5.68
C GLU A 170 11.04 11.45 -5.03
N ASP A 171 10.57 12.70 -4.86
CA ASP A 171 11.37 13.75 -4.21
C ASP A 171 11.68 13.45 -2.74
N LEU A 172 10.75 12.80 -2.01
CA LEU A 172 11.01 12.35 -0.65
C LEU A 172 12.08 11.27 -0.58
N MET A 173 12.09 10.33 -1.54
CA MET A 173 13.14 9.33 -1.66
C MET A 173 14.50 9.97 -1.94
N LEU A 174 14.56 10.98 -2.82
CA LEU A 174 15.79 11.71 -3.09
C LEU A 174 16.26 12.53 -1.90
N ALA A 175 15.34 13.16 -1.16
CA ALA A 175 15.68 13.84 0.08
C ALA A 175 16.25 12.88 1.14
N MET A 176 15.72 11.66 1.24
CA MET A 176 16.29 10.61 2.10
C MET A 176 17.68 10.17 1.63
N ARG A 177 17.88 9.95 0.32
CA ARG A 177 19.20 9.65 -0.24
C ARG A 177 20.22 10.74 0.10
N ASP A 178 19.88 12.00 -0.15
CA ASP A 178 20.80 13.13 0.05
C ASP A 178 21.20 13.28 1.51
N GLU A 179 20.24 13.10 2.43
CA GLU A 179 20.53 13.13 3.86
C GLU A 179 21.40 11.94 4.28
N VAL A 180 21.08 10.72 3.82
CA VAL A 180 21.82 9.52 4.20
C VAL A 180 23.27 9.56 3.70
N THR A 181 23.45 9.94 2.43
CA THR A 181 24.77 10.08 1.82
C THR A 181 25.57 11.25 2.39
N GLY A 182 24.91 12.37 2.72
CA GLY A 182 25.52 13.49 3.43
C GLY A 182 26.04 13.14 4.83
N HIS A 183 25.46 12.12 5.46
CA HIS A 183 25.94 11.54 6.72
C HIS A 183 26.99 10.43 6.55
N GLY A 184 27.44 10.15 5.32
CA GLY A 184 28.43 9.12 5.02
C GLY A 184 27.92 7.69 5.07
N ALA A 185 26.60 7.48 5.16
CA ALA A 185 25.96 6.17 5.17
C ALA A 185 25.50 5.74 3.76
N LYS A 186 25.32 4.45 3.54
CA LYS A 186 24.78 3.90 2.27
C LYS A 186 23.24 3.93 2.30
N PHE A 187 22.61 4.44 1.25
CA PHE A 187 21.16 4.41 1.09
C PHE A 187 20.72 3.30 0.15
N VAL A 188 19.74 2.49 0.56
CA VAL A 188 19.22 1.37 -0.22
C VAL A 188 17.70 1.44 -0.25
N VAL A 189 17.08 1.20 -1.41
CA VAL A 189 15.63 1.12 -1.56
C VAL A 189 15.21 -0.32 -1.76
N VAL A 190 14.13 -0.74 -1.09
CA VAL A 190 13.53 -2.06 -1.26
C VAL A 190 12.04 -1.87 -1.53
N THR A 191 11.54 -2.31 -2.68
CA THR A 191 10.09 -2.35 -2.91
C THR A 191 9.53 -3.66 -2.39
N LEU A 192 8.51 -3.55 -1.56
CA LEU A 192 7.76 -4.67 -0.99
C LEU A 192 6.71 -5.16 -2.02
N SER A 193 6.01 -6.25 -1.73
CA SER A 193 4.93 -6.74 -2.60
C SER A 193 3.56 -6.32 -2.10
N ASN A 194 2.61 -6.28 -3.02
CA ASN A 194 1.19 -6.18 -2.78
C ASN A 194 0.51 -7.52 -3.08
N GLY A 195 -0.59 -7.83 -2.37
CA GLY A 195 -1.32 -9.09 -2.52
C GLY A 195 -1.59 -9.50 -3.97
N PRO A 196 -2.17 -8.64 -4.83
CA PRO A 196 -2.43 -8.97 -6.23
C PRO A 196 -1.18 -9.34 -7.05
N GLN A 197 -0.02 -8.77 -6.72
CA GLN A 197 1.23 -9.06 -7.44
C GLN A 197 1.71 -10.50 -7.20
N VAL A 198 1.44 -11.05 -6.01
CA VAL A 198 2.00 -12.34 -5.56
C VAL A 198 0.93 -13.38 -5.29
N ASN A 199 -0.24 -13.23 -5.90
CA ASN A 199 -1.27 -14.26 -5.83
C ASN A 199 -0.72 -15.57 -6.46
N PRO A 200 -0.76 -16.72 -5.75
CA PRO A 200 -0.18 -17.97 -6.23
C PRO A 200 -0.89 -18.55 -7.46
N ASP A 201 -2.12 -18.11 -7.77
CA ASP A 201 -2.84 -18.50 -8.99
C ASP A 201 -2.61 -17.48 -10.12
N PRO A 202 -1.91 -17.87 -11.20
CA PRO A 202 -1.69 -16.97 -12.34
C PRO A 202 -3.00 -16.53 -13.01
N LYS A 203 -4.07 -17.34 -12.97
CA LYS A 203 -5.36 -16.95 -13.56
C LYS A 203 -5.98 -15.77 -12.83
N LEU A 204 -5.93 -15.78 -11.50
CA LEU A 204 -6.42 -14.66 -10.68
C LEU A 204 -5.59 -13.39 -10.91
N ARG A 205 -4.28 -13.52 -11.15
CA ARG A 205 -3.43 -12.39 -11.54
C ARG A 205 -3.81 -11.82 -12.90
N GLU A 206 -4.08 -12.67 -13.89
CA GLU A 206 -4.56 -12.24 -15.21
C GLU A 206 -5.95 -11.60 -15.16
N GLU A 207 -6.88 -12.16 -14.38
CA GLU A 207 -8.21 -11.59 -14.17
C GLU A 207 -8.15 -10.21 -13.52
N PHE A 208 -7.31 -10.04 -12.50
CA PHE A 208 -7.08 -8.75 -11.86
C PHE A 208 -6.45 -7.73 -12.81
N LYS A 209 -5.49 -8.15 -13.64
CA LYS A 209 -4.94 -7.28 -14.70
C LYS A 209 -6.02 -6.83 -15.68
N LYS A 210 -6.87 -7.76 -16.13
CA LYS A 210 -8.00 -7.46 -17.03
C LYS A 210 -9.00 -6.50 -16.40
N SER A 211 -9.34 -6.68 -15.11
CA SER A 211 -10.30 -5.80 -14.44
C SER A 211 -9.80 -4.37 -14.30
N LEU A 212 -8.48 -4.17 -14.24
CA LEU A 212 -7.86 -2.84 -14.19
C LEU A 212 -7.43 -2.30 -15.58
N GLY A 213 -7.54 -3.11 -16.65
CA GLY A 213 -7.05 -2.74 -17.97
C GLY A 213 -5.53 -2.58 -18.06
N ILE A 214 -4.76 -3.23 -17.17
CA ILE A 214 -3.30 -3.13 -17.09
C ILE A 214 -2.62 -4.37 -17.67
N LYS A 215 -1.36 -4.21 -18.07
CA LYS A 215 -0.51 -5.33 -18.57
C LYS A 215 0.52 -5.79 -17.55
N ASP A 216 0.95 -4.88 -16.68
CA ASP A 216 2.05 -5.09 -15.75
C ASP A 216 1.62 -4.77 -14.31
N LEU A 217 1.65 -5.77 -13.43
CA LEU A 217 1.39 -5.58 -12.00
C LEU A 217 2.61 -5.00 -11.27
N PHE A 218 3.76 -4.93 -11.92
CA PHE A 218 5.00 -4.41 -11.38
C PHE A 218 5.30 -2.99 -11.83
N TYR A 219 4.38 -2.31 -12.54
CA TYR A 219 4.53 -0.91 -12.92
C TYR A 219 5.07 -0.02 -11.78
N PRO A 220 4.48 -0.02 -10.55
CA PRO A 220 4.95 0.89 -9.51
C PRO A 220 6.35 0.54 -9.00
N ASP A 221 6.69 -0.75 -8.92
CA ASP A 221 8.03 -1.23 -8.59
C ASP A 221 9.05 -0.81 -9.67
N ASN A 222 8.68 -0.99 -10.94
CA ASN A 222 9.51 -0.64 -12.09
C ASN A 222 9.73 0.89 -12.18
N ARG A 223 8.72 1.70 -11.82
CA ARG A 223 8.86 3.16 -11.73
C ARG A 223 9.87 3.57 -10.67
N ILE A 224 9.78 3.00 -9.47
CA ILE A 224 10.75 3.23 -8.39
C ILE A 224 12.14 2.75 -8.81
N LYS A 225 12.23 1.57 -9.42
CA LYS A 225 13.48 1.02 -9.94
C LYS A 225 14.13 1.97 -10.94
N ALA A 226 13.36 2.52 -11.89
CA ALA A 226 13.86 3.46 -12.88
C ALA A 226 14.35 4.79 -12.28
N LEU A 227 13.67 5.30 -11.23
CA LEU A 227 14.18 6.42 -10.43
C LEU A 227 15.54 6.04 -9.81
N CYS A 228 15.59 4.92 -9.09
CA CYS A 228 16.81 4.49 -8.40
C CYS A 228 17.98 4.25 -9.35
N GLU A 229 17.74 3.64 -10.52
CA GLU A 229 18.77 3.43 -11.56
C GLU A 229 19.29 4.76 -12.10
N ARG A 230 18.41 5.73 -12.38
CA ARG A 230 18.80 7.08 -12.83
C ARG A 230 19.65 7.81 -11.79
N GLU A 231 19.29 7.64 -10.52
CA GLU A 231 19.87 8.36 -9.39
C GLU A 231 20.97 7.57 -8.68
N GLN A 232 21.40 6.44 -9.27
CA GLN A 232 22.45 5.54 -8.79
C GLN A 232 22.22 5.03 -7.35
N ILE A 233 20.97 4.80 -6.99
CA ILE A 233 20.55 4.24 -5.70
C ILE A 233 20.44 2.71 -5.83
N PRO A 234 21.13 1.91 -4.99
CA PRO A 234 20.89 0.47 -4.92
C PRO A 234 19.42 0.16 -4.63
N VAL A 235 18.80 -0.69 -5.45
CA VAL A 235 17.37 -1.02 -5.36
C VAL A 235 17.11 -2.51 -5.47
N PHE A 236 16.26 -3.03 -4.58
CA PHE A 236 15.78 -4.42 -4.59
C PHE A 236 14.25 -4.46 -4.76
N THR A 237 13.78 -4.94 -5.91
CA THR A 237 12.35 -5.14 -6.15
C THR A 237 11.94 -6.55 -5.77
N LEU A 238 11.21 -6.74 -4.66
CA LEU A 238 10.93 -8.08 -4.13
C LEU A 238 9.74 -8.76 -4.81
N ALA A 239 8.78 -8.00 -5.33
CA ALA A 239 7.51 -8.53 -5.82
C ALA A 239 7.65 -9.63 -6.89
N PRO A 240 8.55 -9.54 -7.89
CA PRO A 240 8.73 -10.61 -8.87
C PRO A 240 9.21 -11.93 -8.27
N GLU A 241 10.18 -11.90 -7.36
CA GLU A 241 10.71 -13.12 -6.73
C GLU A 241 9.74 -13.72 -5.72
N LEU A 242 8.97 -12.88 -5.02
CA LEU A 242 7.89 -13.32 -4.14
C LEU A 242 6.74 -13.96 -4.94
N GLN A 243 6.42 -13.43 -6.13
CA GLN A 243 5.44 -14.03 -7.04
C GLN A 243 5.88 -15.42 -7.48
N ASP A 244 7.12 -15.55 -7.96
CA ASP A 244 7.70 -16.83 -8.38
C ASP A 244 7.62 -17.86 -7.25
N PHE A 245 7.99 -17.45 -6.04
CA PHE A 245 7.92 -18.33 -4.86
C PHE A 245 6.49 -18.75 -4.53
N ALA A 246 5.55 -17.79 -4.49
CA ALA A 246 4.14 -18.06 -4.20
C ALA A 246 3.54 -19.04 -5.22
N GLU A 247 3.81 -18.83 -6.51
CA GLU A 247 3.29 -19.67 -7.58
C GLU A 247 3.87 -21.09 -7.54
N ARG A 248 5.19 -21.24 -7.35
CA ARG A 248 5.84 -22.57 -7.31
C ARG A 248 5.37 -23.40 -6.12
N ASN A 249 5.20 -22.75 -4.97
CA ASN A 249 4.84 -23.42 -3.72
C ASN A 249 3.33 -23.48 -3.48
N LYS A 250 2.52 -22.80 -4.30
CA LYS A 250 1.06 -22.70 -4.15
C LYS A 250 0.62 -22.18 -2.77
N ILE A 251 1.37 -21.22 -2.22
CA ILE A 251 1.05 -20.59 -0.94
C ILE A 251 0.78 -19.09 -1.11
N SER A 252 -0.14 -18.55 -0.32
CA SER A 252 -0.33 -17.11 -0.19
C SER A 252 0.74 -16.53 0.73
N LEU A 253 1.34 -15.40 0.33
CA LEU A 253 2.33 -14.68 1.15
C LEU A 253 1.72 -13.49 1.92
N HIS A 254 0.45 -13.17 1.66
CA HIS A 254 -0.28 -12.10 2.31
C HIS A 254 -1.49 -12.62 3.08
N GLY A 255 -1.90 -11.84 4.08
CA GLY A 255 -3.19 -11.99 4.75
C GLY A 255 -3.24 -13.06 5.83
N PHE A 256 -4.24 -12.94 6.70
CA PHE A 256 -4.46 -13.83 7.83
C PHE A 256 -5.94 -14.20 7.91
N GLY A 257 -6.26 -15.40 8.40
CA GLY A 257 -7.63 -15.86 8.63
C GLY A 257 -8.47 -15.80 7.36
N SER A 258 -9.58 -15.06 7.38
CA SER A 258 -10.47 -14.91 6.22
C SER A 258 -9.93 -14.00 5.12
N ASN A 259 -8.84 -13.27 5.36
CA ASN A 259 -8.26 -12.29 4.43
C ASN A 259 -6.98 -12.79 3.73
N ILE A 260 -6.79 -14.11 3.63
CA ILE A 260 -5.65 -14.72 2.93
C ILE A 260 -5.55 -14.13 1.50
N GLY A 261 -4.32 -13.82 1.09
CA GLY A 261 -4.00 -13.18 -0.20
C GLY A 261 -4.03 -11.65 -0.18
N ASN A 262 -4.48 -11.01 0.91
CA ASN A 262 -4.67 -9.56 0.96
C ASN A 262 -4.03 -8.88 2.18
N GLY A 263 -3.69 -7.60 2.04
CA GLY A 263 -3.15 -6.78 3.14
C GLY A 263 -1.67 -7.06 3.42
N HIS A 264 -1.30 -7.18 4.70
CA HIS A 264 0.09 -7.37 5.11
C HIS A 264 0.65 -8.75 4.73
N TRP A 265 1.98 -8.86 4.67
CA TRP A 265 2.62 -10.17 4.63
C TRP A 265 2.20 -11.03 5.82
N ASN A 266 1.97 -12.31 5.54
CA ASN A 266 1.77 -13.32 6.57
C ASN A 266 3.12 -13.88 7.05
N VAL A 267 3.11 -14.90 7.90
CA VAL A 267 4.34 -15.48 8.47
C VAL A 267 5.30 -15.94 7.36
N ALA A 268 4.79 -16.67 6.36
CA ALA A 268 5.59 -17.12 5.23
C ALA A 268 6.09 -15.95 4.37
N GLY A 269 5.24 -14.96 4.09
CA GLY A 269 5.63 -13.77 3.35
C GLY A 269 6.76 -12.98 4.01
N ASN A 270 6.70 -12.78 5.33
CA ASN A 270 7.78 -12.10 6.07
C ASN A 270 9.08 -12.91 6.02
N GLN A 271 9.00 -14.22 6.20
CA GLN A 271 10.18 -15.09 6.17
C GLN A 271 10.88 -15.03 4.80
N VAL A 272 10.14 -15.29 3.72
CA VAL A 272 10.70 -15.30 2.36
C VAL A 272 11.25 -13.93 1.98
N ALA A 273 10.55 -12.85 2.31
CA ALA A 273 11.05 -11.51 2.06
C ALA A 273 12.35 -11.20 2.82
N GLY A 274 12.45 -11.62 4.09
CA GLY A 274 13.67 -11.47 4.87
C GLY A 274 14.86 -12.22 4.26
N ASP A 275 14.64 -13.48 3.86
CA ASP A 275 15.65 -14.31 3.20
C ASP A 275 16.12 -13.69 1.87
N LEU A 276 15.18 -13.18 1.07
CA LEU A 276 15.49 -12.50 -0.20
C LEU A 276 16.29 -11.22 0.00
N ILE A 277 15.89 -10.38 0.96
CA ILE A 277 16.62 -9.14 1.29
C ILE A 277 18.05 -9.50 1.74
N ALA A 278 18.20 -10.43 2.68
CA ALA A 278 19.49 -10.85 3.20
C ALA A 278 20.41 -11.37 2.08
N LYS A 279 19.88 -12.23 1.20
CA LYS A 279 20.61 -12.74 0.03
C LYS A 279 21.11 -11.59 -0.86
N LYS A 280 20.24 -10.63 -1.20
CA LYS A 280 20.59 -9.49 -2.06
C LYS A 280 21.65 -8.58 -1.43
N PHE A 281 21.60 -8.37 -0.11
CA PHE A 281 22.64 -7.63 0.60
C PHE A 281 24.00 -8.33 0.54
N CYS A 282 24.03 -9.65 0.67
CA CYS A 282 25.27 -10.44 0.54
C CYS A 282 25.84 -10.39 -0.89
N GLU A 283 24.99 -10.53 -1.92
CA GLU A 283 25.40 -10.56 -3.32
C GLU A 283 25.86 -9.19 -3.84
N SER A 284 25.26 -8.10 -3.36
CA SER A 284 25.58 -6.73 -3.78
C SER A 284 26.87 -6.16 -3.17
N GLY A 285 27.45 -6.84 -2.18
CA GLY A 285 28.64 -6.34 -1.47
C GLY A 285 28.38 -5.09 -0.63
N LEU A 286 27.11 -4.70 -0.40
CA LEU A 286 26.75 -3.53 0.40
C LEU A 286 27.22 -3.62 1.85
N LEU A 287 27.41 -4.84 2.37
CA LEU A 287 27.90 -5.14 3.71
C LEU A 287 29.43 -5.14 3.84
N LYS A 288 30.16 -4.90 2.74
CA LYS A 288 31.63 -4.79 2.73
C LYS A 288 32.10 -3.35 2.78
#